data_AF-A0A8X6QVI3-F1
#
_entry.id   AF-A0A8X6QVI3-F1
#
_cell.length_a   1.000
_cell.length_b   1.000
_cell.length_c   1.000
_cell.angle_alpha   90.00
_cell.angle_beta   90.00
_cell.angle_gamma   90.00
#
_symmetry.space_group_name_H-M   'P 1'
#
loop_
_entity.id
_entity.type
_entity.pdbx_description
1 polymer ?
#
loop_
_entity_poly.entity_id
_entity_poly.type
_entity_poly.pdbx_seq_one_letter_code
_entity_poly.pdbx_strand_id
1 'polypeptide(L)'
;MNIPRGRSSKFQPFWNEKLSIQRKKIHANRIEAERTEGKSPEELRLAVIEWRRERTKVFLGMYEIIEEEQAGFRNGMSTSSSVMKFVHAIKSGFNSGNSSLAVFVDFQGAYDTICKERFLSKLRGQGIEGRMMSWTKRFQTQRWVKTN
;
A
#
# COMPACT_ATOMS: atom_id res chain seq x y z
N MET A 1 -45.47 -12.93 20.71
CA MET A 1 -44.16 -13.36 20.18
C MET A 1 -43.38 -12.09 19.83
N ASN A 2 -42.39 -11.71 20.64
CA ASN A 2 -41.62 -10.46 20.45
C ASN A 2 -40.36 -10.77 19.63
N ILE A 3 -40.25 -10.17 18.44
CA ILE A 3 -39.05 -10.26 17.60
C ILE A 3 -38.00 -9.29 18.18
N PRO A 4 -36.80 -9.74 18.57
CA PRO A 4 -35.79 -8.84 19.12
C PRO A 4 -35.26 -7.94 18.00
N ARG A 5 -35.54 -6.63 18.09
CA ARG A 5 -34.92 -5.63 17.22
C ARG A 5 -33.49 -5.40 17.69
N GLY A 6 -32.52 -5.89 16.92
CA GLY A 6 -31.11 -5.56 17.13
C GLY A 6 -30.91 -4.04 17.17
N ARG A 7 -30.14 -3.57 18.15
CA ARG A 7 -29.77 -2.15 18.30
C ARG A 7 -29.11 -1.72 16.99
N SER A 8 -29.69 -0.77 16.25
CA SER A 8 -29.07 -0.29 15.01
C SER A 8 -27.68 0.23 15.34
N SER A 9 -26.64 -0.43 14.83
CA SER A 9 -25.29 0.13 14.85
C SER A 9 -25.39 1.50 14.19
N LYS A 10 -25.15 2.58 14.94
CA LYS A 10 -25.15 3.94 14.39
C LYS A 10 -24.16 3.91 13.23
N PHE A 11 -24.66 4.09 12.01
CA PHE A 11 -23.80 4.20 10.84
C PHE A 11 -22.88 5.40 11.07
N GLN A 12 -21.62 5.13 11.41
CA GLN A 12 -20.60 6.16 11.48
C GLN A 12 -20.45 6.67 10.04
N PRO A 13 -20.56 7.98 9.77
CA PRO A 13 -20.33 8.49 8.44
C PRO A 13 -18.95 8.00 7.96
N PHE A 14 -18.87 7.46 6.74
CA PHE A 14 -17.61 7.13 6.08
C PHE A 14 -16.59 8.30 6.13
N TRP A 15 -17.11 9.51 6.32
CA TRP A 15 -16.38 10.75 6.52
C TRP A 15 -16.21 11.05 8.01
N ASN A 16 -14.99 10.88 8.52
CA ASN A 16 -14.62 11.31 9.87
C ASN A 16 -13.62 12.47 9.82
N GLU A 17 -13.52 13.23 10.92
CA GLU A 17 -12.63 14.40 11.03
C GLU A 17 -11.16 14.05 10.74
N LYS A 18 -10.71 12.85 11.15
CA LYS A 18 -9.36 12.35 10.88
C LYS A 18 -9.09 12.21 9.38
N LEU A 19 -10.04 11.68 8.61
CA LEU A 19 -9.95 11.55 7.14
C LEU A 19 -9.91 12.92 6.47
N SER A 20 -10.68 13.89 6.96
CA SER A 20 -10.66 15.26 6.46
C SER A 20 -9.31 15.94 6.69
N ILE A 21 -8.73 15.79 7.89
CA ILE A 21 -7.39 16.28 8.22
C ILE A 21 -6.33 15.61 7.35
N GLN A 22 -6.37 14.28 7.21
CA GLN A 22 -5.44 13.53 6.37
C GLN A 22 -5.53 13.97 4.90
N ARG A 23 -6.73 14.17 4.35
CA ARG A 23 -6.92 14.67 2.98
C ARG A 23 -6.30 16.04 2.78
N LYS A 24 -6.53 16.98 3.70
CA LYS A 24 -5.90 18.31 3.67
C LYS A 24 -4.37 18.22 3.71
N LYS A 25 -3.82 17.37 4.59
CA LYS A 25 -2.38 17.12 4.69
C LYS A 25 -1.80 16.54 3.39
N ILE A 26 -2.43 15.52 2.81
CA ILE A 26 -1.99 14.91 1.55
C ILE A 26 -2.04 15.94 0.40
N HIS A 27 -3.05 16.81 0.38
CA HIS A 27 -3.16 17.87 -0.61
C HIS A 27 -2.07 18.93 -0.47
N ALA A 28 -1.80 19.40 0.75
CA ALA A 28 -0.71 20.34 1.02
C ALA A 28 0.66 19.74 0.63
N ASN A 29 0.92 18.49 1.01
CA ASN A 29 2.15 17.78 0.66
C ASN A 29 2.34 17.65 -0.86
N ARG A 30 1.26 17.55 -1.63
CA ARG A 30 1.34 17.54 -3.10
C ARG A 30 1.83 18.87 -3.64
N ILE A 31 1.24 19.97 -3.16
CA ILE A 31 1.58 21.32 -3.62
C ILE A 31 3.07 21.58 -3.34
N GLU A 32 3.55 21.21 -2.16
CA GLU A 32 4.96 21.34 -1.79
C GLU A 32 5.87 20.46 -2.65
N ALA A 33 5.50 19.20 -2.89
CA ALA A 33 6.28 18.28 -3.72
C ALA A 33 6.36 18.73 -5.18
N GLU A 34 5.30 19.35 -5.72
CA GLU A 34 5.23 19.87 -7.08
C GLU A 34 5.74 21.32 -7.21
N ARG A 35 6.18 21.96 -6.10
CA ARG A 35 6.69 23.34 -6.10
C ARG A 35 8.04 23.41 -6.82
N THR A 36 8.11 24.19 -7.89
CA THR A 36 9.30 24.38 -8.71
C THR A 36 10.28 25.40 -8.14
N GLU A 37 9.80 26.34 -7.33
CA GLU A 37 10.62 27.41 -6.74
C GLU A 37 11.69 26.86 -5.79
N GLY A 38 12.94 27.14 -6.14
CA GLY A 38 14.12 26.83 -5.33
C GLY A 38 14.59 25.37 -5.39
N LYS A 39 14.05 24.55 -6.30
CA LYS A 39 14.48 23.14 -6.48
C LYS A 39 15.13 22.97 -7.85
N SER A 40 16.27 22.30 -7.87
CA SER A 40 16.84 21.76 -9.10
C SER A 40 15.87 20.73 -9.73
N PRO A 41 16.00 20.43 -11.03
CA PRO A 41 15.18 19.42 -11.69
C PRO A 41 15.25 18.03 -11.03
N GLU A 42 16.40 17.67 -10.47
CA GLU A 42 16.59 16.39 -9.76
C GLU A 42 15.84 16.37 -8.43
N GLU A 43 15.97 17.43 -7.63
CA GLU A 43 15.28 17.57 -6.35
C GLU A 43 13.76 17.55 -6.53
N LEU A 44 13.25 18.25 -7.56
CA LEU A 44 11.84 18.21 -7.90
C LEU A 44 11.38 16.80 -8.28
N ARG A 45 12.17 16.08 -9.09
CA ARG A 45 11.88 14.71 -9.48
C ARG A 45 11.81 13.78 -8.26
N LEU A 46 12.79 13.86 -7.37
CA LEU A 46 12.84 13.05 -6.15
C LEU A 46 11.67 13.37 -5.21
N ALA A 47 11.36 14.66 -5.02
CA ALA A 47 10.24 15.10 -4.19
C ALA A 47 8.90 14.55 -4.70
N VAL A 48 8.67 14.61 -6.01
CA VAL A 48 7.46 14.07 -6.64
C VAL A 48 7.38 12.54 -6.51
N ILE A 49 8.49 11.82 -6.70
CA ILE A 49 8.54 10.36 -6.54
C ILE A 49 8.20 9.98 -5.10
N GLU A 50 8.85 10.61 -4.12
CA GLU A 50 8.66 10.27 -2.71
C GLU A 50 7.24 10.61 -2.25
N TRP A 51 6.69 11.75 -2.67
CA TRP A 51 5.30 12.08 -2.39
C TRP A 51 4.32 11.05 -2.97
N ARG A 52 4.52 10.63 -4.22
CA ARG A 52 3.67 9.62 -4.87
C ARG A 52 3.78 8.26 -4.19
N ARG A 53 4.99 7.89 -3.76
CA ARG A 53 5.25 6.66 -2.99
C ARG A 53 4.50 6.69 -1.66
N GLU A 54 4.66 7.77 -0.89
CA GLU A 54 4.02 7.90 0.42
C GLU A 54 2.49 7.94 0.31
N ARG A 55 1.96 8.69 -0.65
CA ARG A 55 0.52 8.69 -0.96
C ARG A 55 0.00 7.29 -1.26
N THR A 56 0.75 6.51 -2.03
CA THR A 56 0.37 5.13 -2.38
C THR A 56 0.39 4.23 -1.15
N LYS A 57 1.42 4.32 -0.29
CA LYS A 57 1.47 3.58 0.98
C LYS A 57 0.26 3.87 1.87
N VAL A 58 -0.06 5.16 2.05
CA VAL A 58 -1.22 5.58 2.85
C VAL A 58 -2.52 5.01 2.27
N PHE A 59 -2.70 5.08 0.94
CA PHE A 59 -3.86 4.49 0.27
C PHE A 59 -3.96 2.98 0.53
N LEU A 60 -2.87 2.24 0.30
CA LEU A 60 -2.84 0.79 0.48
C LEU A 60 -3.13 0.38 1.93
N GLY A 61 -2.64 1.15 2.92
CA GLY A 61 -2.91 0.89 4.33
C GLY A 61 -4.32 1.27 4.76
N MET A 62 -4.87 2.38 4.27
CA MET A 62 -6.22 2.84 4.62
C MET A 62 -7.34 1.91 4.12
N TYR A 63 -7.11 1.25 2.99
CA TYR A 63 -8.07 0.33 2.37
C TYR A 63 -7.71 -1.14 2.59
N GLU A 64 -6.74 -1.43 3.48
CA GLU A 64 -6.32 -2.80 3.84
C GLU A 64 -5.99 -3.67 2.61
N ILE A 65 -5.41 -3.07 1.57
CA ILE A 65 -5.11 -3.75 0.30
C ILE A 65 -3.93 -4.73 0.44
N ILE A 66 -3.06 -4.50 1.43
CA ILE A 66 -1.89 -5.34 1.69
C ILE A 66 -2.21 -6.28 2.86
N GLU A 67 -2.05 -7.58 2.61
CA GLU A 67 -2.17 -8.65 3.62
C GLU A 67 -1.31 -8.39 4.86
N GLU A 68 -1.84 -8.69 6.04
CA GLU A 68 -1.19 -8.45 7.33
C GLU A 68 0.11 -9.25 7.53
N GLU A 69 0.24 -10.36 6.80
CA GLU A 69 1.40 -11.24 6.80
C GLU A 69 2.56 -10.67 5.97
N GLN A 70 2.31 -9.74 5.05
CA GLN A 70 3.36 -9.15 4.23
C GLN A 70 4.25 -8.24 5.08
N ALA A 71 5.44 -8.67 5.48
CA ALA A 71 6.38 -7.79 6.19
C ALA A 71 7.19 -6.87 5.26
N GLY A 72 7.46 -7.34 4.03
CA GLY A 72 8.27 -6.62 3.06
C GLY A 72 7.66 -5.26 2.70
N PHE A 73 8.50 -4.22 2.71
CA PHE A 73 8.14 -2.85 2.34
C PHE A 73 6.99 -2.21 3.15
N ARG A 74 6.63 -2.77 4.32
CA ARG A 74 5.69 -2.17 5.27
C ARG A 74 6.45 -1.46 6.40
N ASN A 75 5.99 -0.26 6.74
CA ASN A 75 6.54 0.47 7.88
C ASN A 75 6.29 -0.31 9.18
N GLY A 76 7.29 -0.38 10.06
CA GLY A 76 7.19 -1.08 11.35
C GLY A 76 7.29 -2.60 11.27
N MET A 77 7.48 -3.17 10.07
CA MET A 77 7.68 -4.61 9.88
C MET A 77 9.11 -4.86 9.41
N SER A 78 9.71 -5.95 9.89
CA SER A 78 11.05 -6.38 9.49
C SER A 78 11.08 -7.86 9.14
N THR A 79 12.18 -8.33 8.57
CA THR A 79 12.44 -9.76 8.38
C THR A 79 12.34 -10.52 9.70
N SER A 80 12.79 -9.93 10.81
CA SER A 80 12.67 -10.51 12.14
C SER A 80 11.20 -10.72 12.55
N SER A 81 10.31 -9.80 12.19
CA SER A 81 8.86 -9.95 12.42
C SER A 81 8.30 -11.16 11.68
N SER A 82 8.68 -11.37 10.41
CA SER A 82 8.28 -12.54 9.63
C SER A 82 8.81 -13.84 10.23
N VAL A 83 10.09 -13.88 10.60
CA VAL A 83 10.71 -15.07 11.22
C VAL A 83 10.01 -15.40 12.53
N MET A 84 9.71 -14.40 13.36
CA MET A 84 9.02 -14.62 14.63
C MET A 84 7.61 -15.19 14.43
N LYS A 85 6.83 -14.65 13.47
CA LYS A 85 5.52 -15.21 13.10
C LYS A 85 5.64 -16.66 12.62
N PHE A 86 6.62 -16.95 11.77
CA PHE A 86 6.88 -18.30 11.25
C PHE A 86 7.24 -19.30 12.36
N VAL A 87 8.18 -18.95 13.25
CA VAL A 87 8.56 -19.79 14.39
C VAL A 87 7.38 -20.01 15.34
N HIS A 88 6.58 -18.97 15.58
CA HIS A 88 5.37 -19.09 16.37
C HIS A 88 4.38 -20.09 15.76
N ALA A 89 4.14 -20.02 14.45
CA ALA A 89 3.24 -20.96 13.76
C ALA A 89 3.69 -22.43 13.91
N ILE A 90 5.00 -22.70 13.75
CA ILE A 90 5.57 -24.04 13.95
C ILE A 90 5.37 -24.51 15.39
N LYS A 91 5.70 -23.67 16.38
CA LYS A 91 5.56 -24.02 17.80
C LYS A 91 4.11 -24.29 18.19
N SER A 92 3.17 -23.49 17.68
CA SER A 92 1.75 -23.69 17.93
C SER A 92 1.25 -25.00 17.33
N GLY A 93 1.65 -25.32 16.09
CA GLY A 93 1.34 -26.61 15.47
C GLY A 93 1.89 -27.79 16.26
N PHE A 94 3.15 -27.72 16.67
CA PHE A 94 3.80 -28.75 17.49
C PHE A 94 3.08 -28.96 18.82
N ASN A 95 2.73 -27.89 19.54
CA ASN A 95 2.01 -27.96 20.81
C ASN A 95 0.61 -28.57 20.68
N SER A 96 -0.02 -28.47 19.51
CA SER A 96 -1.31 -29.11 19.21
C SER A 96 -1.17 -30.56 18.71
N GLY A 97 0.03 -31.14 18.70
CA GLY A 97 0.29 -32.49 18.18
C GLY A 97 0.27 -32.58 16.65
N ASN A 98 0.30 -31.45 15.95
CA ASN A 98 0.30 -31.40 14.48
C ASN A 98 1.73 -31.39 13.92
N SER A 99 1.91 -31.98 12.74
CA SER A 99 3.13 -31.81 11.95
C SER A 99 3.06 -30.52 11.13
N SER A 100 4.19 -29.82 11.02
CA SER A 100 4.30 -28.57 10.24
C SER A 100 5.09 -28.81 8.95
N LEU A 101 4.59 -28.29 7.83
CA LEU A 101 5.29 -28.26 6.53
C LEU A 101 5.47 -26.81 6.10
N ALA A 102 6.69 -26.42 5.76
CA ALA A 102 7.00 -25.10 5.23
C ALA A 102 7.34 -25.19 3.73
N VAL A 103 6.70 -24.36 2.92
CA VAL A 103 6.98 -24.23 1.49
C VAL A 103 7.54 -22.84 1.23
N PHE A 104 8.76 -22.76 0.70
CA PHE A 104 9.42 -21.52 0.33
C PHE A 104 9.40 -21.35 -1.19
N VAL A 105 9.02 -20.15 -1.65
CA VAL A 105 8.96 -19.80 -3.07
C VAL A 105 9.74 -18.50 -3.28
N ASP A 106 10.63 -18.50 -4.26
CA ASP A 106 11.38 -17.32 -4.69
C ASP A 106 11.20 -17.11 -6.21
N PHE A 107 11.13 -15.85 -6.63
CA PHE A 107 10.87 -15.49 -8.02
C PHE A 107 12.12 -14.89 -8.67
N GLN A 108 12.63 -15.54 -9.71
CA GLN A 108 13.73 -14.98 -10.49
C GLN A 108 13.28 -13.75 -11.27
N GLY A 109 14.01 -12.64 -11.12
CA GLY A 109 13.76 -11.42 -11.89
C GLY A 109 12.33 -10.87 -11.73
N ALA A 110 11.76 -10.93 -10.51
CA ALA A 110 10.35 -10.61 -10.25
C ALA A 110 9.88 -9.27 -10.86
N TYR A 111 10.74 -8.23 -10.89
CA TYR A 111 10.37 -6.96 -11.50
C TYR A 111 10.37 -6.98 -13.03
N ASP A 112 11.30 -7.70 -13.65
CA ASP A 112 11.45 -7.77 -15.10
C ASP A 112 10.44 -8.73 -15.74
N THR A 113 9.93 -9.71 -14.97
CA THR A 113 9.00 -10.75 -15.43
C THR A 113 7.52 -10.40 -15.26
N ILE A 114 7.20 -9.30 -14.56
CA ILE A 114 5.80 -8.88 -14.37
C ILE A 114 5.19 -8.40 -15.69
N CYS A 115 4.05 -8.99 -16.05
CA CYS A 115 3.20 -8.48 -17.14
C CYS A 115 2.60 -7.13 -16.76
N LYS A 116 3.04 -6.08 -17.47
CA LYS A 116 2.69 -4.67 -17.19
C LYS A 116 1.19 -4.41 -17.30
N GLU A 117 0.53 -5.02 -18.29
CA GLU A 117 -0.91 -4.89 -18.51
C GLU A 117 -1.71 -5.48 -17.34
N ARG A 118 -1.34 -6.70 -16.92
CA ARG A 118 -1.97 -7.38 -15.77
C ARG A 118 -1.74 -6.60 -14.47
N PHE A 119 -0.54 -6.07 -14.27
CA PHE A 119 -0.24 -5.24 -13.12
C PHE A 119 -1.10 -3.96 -13.08
N LEU A 120 -1.18 -3.21 -14.19
CA LEU A 120 -2.02 -2.02 -14.28
C LEU A 120 -3.51 -2.34 -14.09
N SER A 121 -3.98 -3.47 -14.63
CA SER A 121 -5.36 -3.94 -14.41
C SER A 121 -5.62 -4.24 -12.93
N LYS A 122 -4.67 -4.89 -12.24
CA LYS A 122 -4.76 -5.17 -10.80
C LYS A 122 -4.81 -3.87 -10.00
N LEU A 123 -3.95 -2.89 -10.29
CA LEU A 123 -3.99 -1.59 -9.60
C LEU A 123 -5.33 -0.87 -9.77
N ARG A 124 -5.91 -0.92 -10.97
CA ARG A 124 -7.24 -0.35 -11.24
C ARG A 124 -8.32 -1.06 -10.43
N GLY A 125 -8.31 -2.39 -10.41
CA GLY A 125 -9.24 -3.19 -9.60
C GLY A 125 -9.14 -2.91 -8.10
N GLN A 126 -7.97 -2.46 -7.63
CA GLN A 126 -7.73 -2.04 -6.24
C GLN A 126 -8.06 -0.55 -5.99
N GLY A 127 -8.68 0.15 -6.95
CA GLY A 127 -9.13 1.53 -6.80
C GLY A 127 -8.07 2.61 -7.06
N ILE A 128 -6.90 2.26 -7.61
CA ILE A 128 -5.90 3.25 -8.05
C ILE A 128 -6.28 3.75 -9.43
N GLU A 129 -6.70 5.01 -9.52
CA GLU A 129 -7.20 5.60 -10.77
C GLU A 129 -6.64 7.02 -11.03
N GLY A 130 -7.12 7.64 -12.12
CA GLY A 130 -6.83 9.02 -12.48
C GLY A 130 -5.34 9.34 -12.65
N ARG A 131 -4.89 10.44 -12.02
CA ARG A 131 -3.50 10.93 -12.14
C ARG A 131 -2.46 9.95 -11.62
N MET A 132 -2.77 9.18 -10.57
CA MET A 132 -1.85 8.18 -10.03
C MET A 132 -1.69 7.01 -11.00
N MET A 133 -2.78 6.47 -11.54
CA MET A 133 -2.72 5.41 -12.56
C MET A 133 -1.95 5.86 -13.81
N SER A 134 -2.26 7.05 -14.32
CA SER A 134 -1.55 7.63 -15.47
C SER A 134 -0.05 7.79 -15.21
N TRP A 135 0.33 8.21 -14.00
CA TRP A 135 1.73 8.31 -13.62
C TRP A 135 2.41 6.94 -13.52
N THR A 136 1.80 5.98 -12.84
CA THR A 136 2.34 4.62 -12.69
C THR A 136 2.52 3.92 -14.02
N LYS A 137 1.59 4.12 -14.97
CA LYS A 137 1.73 3.63 -16.35
C LYS A 137 2.97 4.24 -17.03
N ARG A 138 3.12 5.57 -16.98
CA ARG A 138 4.27 6.27 -17.57
C ARG A 138 5.59 5.81 -16.94
N PHE A 139 5.64 5.76 -15.61
CA PHE A 139 6.83 5.35 -14.85
C PHE A 139 7.33 3.97 -15.26
N GLN A 140 6.43 2.98 -15.41
CA GLN A 140 6.78 1.61 -15.83
C GLN A 140 7.17 1.49 -17.30
N THR A 141 6.66 2.34 -18.18
CA THR A 141 6.98 2.31 -19.61
C THR A 141 8.29 3.00 -19.94
N GLN A 142 8.62 4.06 -19.21
CA GLN A 142 9.63 5.02 -19.65
C GLN A 142 10.80 5.17 -18.66
N ARG A 143 10.69 4.64 -17.43
CA ARG A 143 11.68 4.79 -16.33
C ARG A 143 12.09 6.25 -16.03
N TRP A 144 11.44 7.25 -16.64
CA TRP A 144 11.59 8.68 -16.35
C TRP A 144 10.29 9.30 -15.85
N VAL A 145 10.42 10.38 -15.09
CA VAL A 145 9.31 11.09 -14.44
C VAL A 145 9.16 12.43 -15.11
N LYS A 146 7.97 12.71 -15.66
CA LYS A 146 7.61 14.07 -16.10
C LYS A 146 7.18 14.88 -14.87
N THR A 147 7.94 15.90 -14.54
CA THR A 147 7.50 16.98 -13.66
C THR A 147 6.69 17.96 -14.51
N ASN A 148 5.60 18.48 -13.97
CA ASN A 148 4.82 19.54 -14.62
C ASN A 148 5.50 20.88 -14.42
#